data_AF-A0A162Z277-F1
#
_entry.id   AF-A0A162Z277-F1
#
_cell.length_a   1.000
_cell.length_b   1.000
_cell.length_c   1.000
_cell.angle_alpha   90.00
_cell.angle_beta   90.00
_cell.angle_gamma   90.00
#
_symmetry.space_group_name_H-M   'P 1'
#
loop_
_entity.id
_entity.type
_entity.pdbx_description
1 polymer ?
#
loop_
_entity_poly.entity_id
_entity_poly.type
_entity_poly.pdbx_seq_one_letter_code
_entity_poly.pdbx_strand_id
1 'polypeptide(L)'
;MKETKTLKWTLISICGIGMVLTSFTLLYDLLIPDICYYHTHEMNSFLNLFYSAGSADNGHPSPNLLNLITSLIIGGILGYGIYKIVINKKKIKTTANTVYKT
;
A
#
# COMPACT_ATOMS: atom_id res chain seq x y z
N MET A 1 -20.86 -0.68 17.81
CA MET A 1 -20.69 -0.90 16.34
C MET A 1 -19.97 0.22 15.59
N LYS A 2 -20.01 1.49 16.01
CA LYS A 2 -19.27 2.58 15.33
C LYS A 2 -17.75 2.40 15.39
N GLU A 3 -17.20 2.06 16.56
CA GLU A 3 -15.75 1.93 16.75
C GLU A 3 -15.08 0.85 15.89
N THR A 4 -15.76 -0.27 15.64
CA THR A 4 -15.23 -1.32 14.76
C THR A 4 -15.21 -0.89 13.29
N LYS A 5 -16.16 -0.05 12.87
CA LYS A 5 -16.16 0.56 11.54
C LYS A 5 -15.05 1.61 11.41
N THR A 6 -14.86 2.46 12.42
CA THR A 6 -13.77 3.43 12.44
C THR A 6 -12.41 2.74 12.36
N LEU A 7 -12.17 1.72 13.21
CA LEU A 7 -10.92 0.95 13.19
C LEU A 7 -10.66 0.29 11.83
N LYS A 8 -11.69 -0.27 11.18
CA LYS A 8 -11.56 -0.86 9.84
C LYS A 8 -11.04 0.17 8.85
N TRP A 9 -11.68 1.33 8.77
CA TRP A 9 -11.31 2.36 7.80
C TRP A 9 -9.96 2.98 8.13
N THR A 10 -9.65 3.23 9.40
CA THR A 10 -8.32 3.72 9.83
C THR A 10 -7.20 2.77 9.39
N LEU A 11 -7.34 1.46 9.60
CA LEU A 11 -6.33 0.49 9.18
C LEU A 11 -6.18 0.41 7.65
N ILE A 12 -7.30 0.44 6.92
CA ILE A 12 -7.29 0.47 5.45
C ILE A 12 -6.55 1.73 4.95
N SER A 13 -6.86 2.90 5.51
CA SER A 13 -6.23 4.17 5.11
C SER A 13 -4.75 4.21 5.45
N ILE A 14 -4.34 3.80 6.67
CA ILE A 14 -2.94 3.79 7.08
C ILE A 14 -2.12 2.84 6.19
N CYS A 15 -2.61 1.62 5.95
CA CYS A 15 -1.90 0.68 5.09
C CYS A 15 -1.91 1.11 3.62
N GLY A 16 -2.99 1.74 3.13
CA GLY A 16 -3.05 2.35 1.80
C GLY A 16 -1.97 3.42 1.62
N ILE A 17 -1.93 4.42 2.50
CA ILE A 17 -0.92 5.49 2.47
C ILE A 17 0.49 4.91 2.63
N GLY A 18 0.68 3.99 3.57
CA GLY A 18 1.97 3.33 3.79
C GLY A 18 2.46 2.59 2.55
N MET A 19 1.57 1.92 1.81
CA MET A 19 1.93 1.23 0.58
C MET A 19 2.27 2.20 -0.55
N VAL A 20 1.56 3.34 -0.67
CA VAL A 20 1.92 4.40 -1.62
C VAL A 20 3.33 4.93 -1.32
N LEU A 21 3.63 5.25 -0.06
CA LEU A 21 4.96 5.72 0.33
C LEU A 21 6.04 4.66 0.06
N THR A 22 5.76 3.40 0.39
CA THR A 22 6.66 2.26 0.11
C THR A 22 6.91 2.12 -1.39
N SER A 23 5.88 2.30 -2.22
CA SER A 23 5.99 2.23 -3.67
C SER A 23 6.86 3.36 -4.22
N PHE A 24 6.63 4.58 -3.76
CA PHE A 24 7.32 5.79 -4.22
C PHE A 24 8.77 5.91 -3.73
N THR A 25 9.16 5.12 -2.73
CA THR A 25 10.51 5.13 -2.16
C THR A 25 11.21 3.82 -2.43
N LEU A 26 10.89 2.78 -1.64
CA LEU A 26 11.59 1.50 -1.67
C LEU A 26 11.42 0.76 -3.00
N LEU A 27 10.21 0.67 -3.55
CA LEU A 27 10.03 -0.01 -4.84
C LEU A 27 10.56 0.81 -6.00
N TYR A 28 10.47 2.13 -5.93
CA TYR A 28 11.04 3.03 -6.92
C TYR A 28 12.57 2.82 -7.02
N ASP A 29 13.28 2.92 -5.90
CA ASP A 29 14.75 2.75 -5.85
C ASP A 29 15.18 1.34 -6.25
N LEU A 30 14.37 0.32 -5.90
CA LEU A 30 14.65 -1.07 -6.24
C LEU A 30 14.47 -1.36 -7.73
N LEU A 31 13.43 -0.79 -8.36
CA LEU A 31 13.07 -1.07 -9.74
C LEU A 31 13.78 -0.15 -10.74
N ILE A 32 14.12 1.06 -10.31
CA ILE A 32 14.73 2.12 -11.13
C ILE A 32 15.99 2.61 -10.39
N PRO A 33 17.05 1.78 -10.34
CA PRO A 33 18.28 2.11 -9.60
C PRO A 33 19.09 3.23 -10.26
N ASP A 34 18.96 3.40 -11.58
CA ASP A 34 19.53 4.52 -12.33
C ASP A 34 18.42 5.24 -13.09
N ILE A 35 18.02 6.40 -12.57
CA ILE A 35 16.97 7.24 -13.17
C ILE A 35 17.43 7.90 -14.47
N CYS A 36 18.74 8.15 -14.62
CA CYS A 36 19.32 8.86 -15.75
C CYS A 36 19.39 7.97 -17.00
N TYR A 37 19.47 6.65 -16.81
CA TYR A 37 19.46 5.65 -17.88
C TYR A 37 18.32 5.85 -18.88
N TYR A 38 17.15 6.29 -18.39
CA TYR A 38 15.94 6.43 -19.18
C TYR A 38 15.85 7.71 -20.03
N HIS A 39 16.87 8.59 -19.97
CA HIS A 39 17.01 9.68 -20.96
C HIS A 39 17.39 9.16 -22.34
N THR A 40 18.04 8.00 -22.41
CA THR A 40 18.56 7.42 -23.66
C THR A 40 17.99 6.05 -23.97
N HIS A 41 17.19 5.48 -23.06
CA HIS A 41 16.61 4.15 -23.19
C HIS A 41 15.13 4.17 -22.83
N GLU A 42 14.34 3.38 -23.56
CA GLU A 42 12.93 3.19 -23.21
C GLU A 42 12.77 2.27 -22.00
N MET A 43 11.76 2.56 -21.18
CA MET A 43 11.33 1.63 -20.13
C MET A 43 10.77 0.35 -20.76
N ASN A 44 11.02 -0.79 -20.11
CA ASN A 44 10.37 -2.03 -20.51
C ASN A 44 8.85 -1.95 -20.27
N SER A 45 8.08 -2.83 -20.91
CA SER A 45 6.61 -2.79 -20.84
C SER A 45 6.05 -2.92 -19.41
N PHE A 46 6.74 -3.61 -18.51
CA PHE A 46 6.33 -3.75 -17.12
C PHE A 46 6.50 -2.43 -16.35
N LEU A 47 7.66 -1.78 -16.47
CA LEU A 47 7.91 -0.48 -15.84
C LEU A 47 7.01 0.60 -16.43
N ASN A 48 6.82 0.63 -17.75
CA ASN A 48 5.90 1.56 -18.43
C ASN A 48 4.44 1.45 -17.95
N LEU A 49 4.04 0.30 -17.37
CA LEU A 49 2.70 0.15 -16.81
C LEU A 49 2.52 1.01 -15.54
N PHE A 50 3.57 1.12 -14.72
CA PHE A 50 3.51 1.75 -13.40
C PHE A 50 4.28 3.06 -13.29
N TYR A 51 5.14 3.35 -14.25
CA TYR A 51 5.99 4.54 -14.28
C TYR A 51 5.87 5.22 -15.64
N SER A 52 6.09 6.51 -15.67
CA SER A 52 6.10 7.33 -16.89
C SER A 52 7.25 8.32 -16.83
N ALA A 53 7.96 8.52 -17.93
CA ALA A 53 8.99 9.55 -18.04
C ALA A 53 8.43 10.73 -18.84
N GLY A 54 7.94 11.75 -18.13
CA GLY A 54 7.34 12.95 -18.74
C GLY A 54 8.29 14.14 -18.74
N SER A 55 7.97 15.15 -19.55
CA SER A 55 8.70 16.44 -19.53
C SER A 55 8.62 17.14 -18.17
N ALA A 56 7.53 16.94 -17.42
CA ALA A 56 7.36 17.47 -16.06
C ALA A 56 8.41 16.93 -15.08
N ASP A 57 8.89 15.71 -15.31
CA ASP A 57 9.87 15.02 -14.46
C ASP A 57 11.28 15.07 -15.08
N ASN A 58 11.51 15.98 -16.04
CA ASN A 58 12.73 16.10 -16.83
C ASN A 58 13.16 14.77 -17.48
N GLY A 59 12.21 13.94 -17.91
CA GLY A 59 12.51 12.63 -18.51
C GLY A 59 12.93 11.56 -17.50
N HIS A 60 12.88 11.82 -16.19
CA HIS A 60 13.03 10.77 -15.19
C HIS A 60 11.72 9.99 -15.03
N PRO A 61 11.80 8.66 -14.85
CA PRO A 61 10.63 7.87 -14.51
C PRO A 61 9.96 8.42 -13.25
N SER A 62 8.64 8.57 -13.27
CA SER A 62 7.84 8.93 -12.11
C SER A 62 6.68 7.94 -11.97
N PRO A 63 6.27 7.58 -10.74
CA PRO A 63 5.13 6.69 -10.54
C PRO A 63 3.86 7.33 -11.12
N ASN A 64 3.14 6.57 -11.94
CA ASN A 64 1.94 7.06 -12.60
C ASN A 64 0.66 6.80 -11.78
N LEU A 65 -0.49 7.18 -12.33
CA LEU A 65 -1.80 6.98 -11.69
C LEU A 65 -2.09 5.50 -11.41
N LEU A 66 -1.67 4.59 -12.28
CA LEU A 66 -1.89 3.15 -12.08
C LEU A 66 -1.07 2.62 -10.90
N ASN A 67 0.16 3.10 -10.70
CA ASN A 67 0.95 2.79 -9.53
C ASN A 67 0.25 3.28 -8.25
N LEU A 68 -0.27 4.51 -8.24
CA LEU A 68 -1.03 5.04 -7.12
C LEU A 68 -2.25 4.18 -6.78
N ILE A 69 -3.08 3.86 -7.77
CA ILE A 69 -4.29 3.04 -7.59
C ILE A 69 -3.93 1.65 -7.08
N THR A 70 -2.94 1.01 -7.71
CA THR A 70 -2.50 -0.35 -7.34
C THR A 70 -1.95 -0.37 -5.92
N SER A 71 -1.14 0.62 -5.54
CA SER A 71 -0.59 0.77 -4.20
C SER A 71 -1.69 0.93 -3.15
N LEU A 72 -2.71 1.76 -3.42
CA LEU A 72 -3.86 1.94 -2.55
C LEU A 72 -4.69 0.65 -2.40
N ILE A 73 -4.88 -0.10 -3.49
CA ILE A 73 -5.60 -1.39 -3.46
C ILE A 73 -4.82 -2.41 -2.62
N ILE A 74 -3.53 -2.60 -2.88
CA ILE A 74 -2.68 -3.55 -2.14
C ILE A 74 -2.65 -3.16 -0.65
N GLY A 75 -2.39 -1.89 -0.34
CA GLY A 75 -2.39 -1.40 1.03
C GLY A 75 -3.76 -1.56 1.70
N GLY A 76 -4.85 -1.33 0.99
CA GLY A 76 -6.20 -1.54 1.50
C GLY A 76 -6.52 -3.00 1.81
N ILE A 77 -6.08 -3.94 0.95
CA ILE A 77 -6.21 -5.38 1.17
C ILE A 77 -5.44 -5.79 2.44
N LEU A 78 -4.20 -5.30 2.60
CA LEU A 78 -3.38 -5.55 3.79
C LEU A 78 -4.04 -5.01 5.06
N GLY A 79 -4.50 -3.75 5.04
CA GLY A 79 -5.17 -3.11 6.17
C GLY A 79 -6.45 -3.84 6.57
N TYR A 80 -7.23 -4.33 5.60
CA TYR A 80 -8.40 -5.16 5.87
C TYR A 80 -8.04 -6.53 6.45
N GLY A 81 -6.96 -7.15 5.97
CA GLY A 81 -6.41 -8.38 6.54
C GLY A 81 -6.04 -8.23 8.02
N ILE A 82 -5.30 -7.16 8.34
CA ILE A 82 -4.92 -6.81 9.73
C ILE A 82 -6.17 -6.59 10.58
N TYR A 83 -7.16 -5.84 10.07
CA TYR A 83 -8.42 -5.62 10.76
C TYR A 83 -9.10 -6.96 11.14
N LYS A 84 -9.20 -7.93 10.22
CA LYS A 84 -9.77 -9.25 10.51
C LYS A 84 -9.03 -9.98 11.63
N ILE A 85 -7.70 -9.94 11.61
CA ILE A 85 -6.86 -10.57 12.64
C ILE A 85 -7.12 -9.93 14.01
N VAL A 86 -7.16 -8.60 14.07
CA VAL A 86 -7.39 -7.85 15.32
C VAL A 86 -8.77 -8.14 15.90
N ILE A 87 -9.84 -8.12 15.09
CA ILE A 87 -11.20 -8.40 15.59
C ILE A 87 -11.36 -9.85 16.04
N ASN A 88 -10.74 -10.82 15.35
CA ASN A 88 -10.80 -12.23 15.73
C ASN A 88 -10.11 -12.47 17.07
N LYS A 89 -8.94 -11.85 17.30
CA LYS A 89 -8.25 -11.88 18.60
C LYS A 89 -9.07 -11.25 19.72
N LYS A 90 -9.75 -10.12 19.47
CA LYS A 90 -10.64 -9.49 20.46
C LYS A 90 -11.78 -10.41 20.87
N LYS A 91 -12.43 -11.10 19.92
CA LYS A 91 -13.51 -12.06 20.22
C LYS A 91 -13.05 -13.19 21.14
N ILE A 92 -11.91 -13.82 20.82
CA ILE A 92 -11.35 -14.93 21.63
C ILE A 92 -11.06 -14.47 23.06
N LYS A 93 -10.45 -13.29 23.23
CA LYS A 93 -10.15 -12.74 24.56
C LYS A 93 -11.41 -12.46 25.38
N THR A 94 -12.47 -11.94 24.75
CA THR A 94 -13.77 -11.74 25.42
C THR A 94 -14.38 -13.06 25.87
N THR A 95 -14.40 -14.08 25.00
CA THR A 95 -14.95 -15.41 25.36
C THR A 95 -14.19 -16.04 26.53
N ALA A 96 -12.85 -16.01 26.50
CA ALA A 96 -12.04 -16.54 27.60
C ALA A 96 -12.36 -15.84 28.93
N ASN A 97 -12.39 -14.50 28.94
CA ASN A 97 -12.70 -13.74 30.16
C ASN A 97 -14.10 -14.01 30.72
N THR A 98 -15.08 -14.36 29.88
CA THR A 98 -16.42 -14.75 30.34
C THR A 98 -16.42 -16.13 30.99
N VAL A 99 -15.67 -17.10 30.44
CA VAL A 99 -15.60 -18.48 30.96
C VAL A 99 -14.88 -18.55 32.30
N TYR A 100 -13.81 -17.77 32.51
CA TYR A 100 -13.05 -17.79 33.77
C TYR A 100 -13.64 -16.89 34.88
N LYS A 101 -14.78 -16.22 34.62
CA LYS A 101 -15.49 -15.39 35.61
C LYS A 101 -16.75 -16.07 36.19
N THR A 102 -17.13 -17.23 35.67
CA THR A 102 -18.17 -18.12 36.20
C THR A 102 -17.54 -19.26 36.98
#